data_AF-A0A7W1II52-F1
#
_entry.id   AF-A0A7W1II52-F1
#
_cell.length_a   1.000
_cell.length_b   1.000
_cell.length_c   1.000
_cell.angle_alpha   90.00
_cell.angle_beta   90.00
_cell.angle_gamma   90.00
#
_symmetry.space_group_name_H-M   'P 1'
#
loop_
_entity.id
_entity.type
_entity.pdbx_description
1 polymer ?
#
loop_
_entity_poly.entity_id
_entity_poly.type
_entity_poly.pdbx_seq_one_letter_code
_entity_poly.pdbx_strand_id
1 'polypeptide(L)'
;RLDAAQHIACYLDAPRWLPAAGQGAIAVQVRGDDARVRGNAEAMNDEPTMLAVRAERAFLAALEGGCQVPIGALAMPLADGSAVLHGMIADIAGTRVVRGTITLELGDPELSGIRLANQLRGEGATEILEELRRAQHLPSPQPE
;
A
#
# COMPACT_ATOMS: atom_id res chain seq x y z
N ARG A 1 -2.88 -3.07 -20.00
CA ARG A 1 -2.43 -4.48 -20.12
C ARG A 1 -3.21 -5.23 -21.18
N LEU A 2 -4.54 -5.34 -21.09
CA LEU A 2 -5.37 -6.08 -22.07
C LEU A 2 -5.77 -5.27 -23.32
N ASP A 3 -5.10 -4.16 -23.59
CA ASP A 3 -5.45 -3.22 -24.68
C ASP A 3 -6.96 -2.87 -24.74
N ALA A 4 -7.54 -2.64 -23.56
CA ALA A 4 -8.97 -2.47 -23.34
C ALA A 4 -9.32 -1.06 -22.84
N ALA A 5 -8.47 -0.07 -23.12
CA ALA A 5 -8.60 1.29 -22.60
C ALA A 5 -9.89 1.99 -23.06
N GLN A 6 -10.46 1.57 -24.20
CA GLN A 6 -11.74 2.04 -24.72
C GLN A 6 -12.93 1.79 -23.77
N HIS A 7 -12.79 0.87 -22.80
CA HIS A 7 -13.83 0.58 -21.82
C HIS A 7 -13.73 1.49 -20.58
N ILE A 8 -12.71 2.35 -20.47
CA ILE A 8 -12.51 3.23 -19.32
C ILE A 8 -13.34 4.50 -19.53
N ALA A 9 -14.45 4.62 -18.79
CA ALA A 9 -15.28 5.83 -18.80
C ALA A 9 -14.56 7.03 -18.17
N CYS A 10 -13.83 6.81 -17.08
CA CYS A 10 -13.00 7.83 -16.44
C CYS A 10 -11.88 7.19 -15.60
N TYR A 11 -10.81 7.96 -15.37
CA TYR A 11 -9.79 7.65 -14.38
C TYR A 11 -10.15 8.29 -13.05
N LEU A 12 -9.87 7.57 -11.96
CA LEU A 12 -10.08 8.04 -10.60
C LEU A 12 -8.72 8.36 -9.98
N ASP A 13 -8.42 9.64 -9.86
CA ASP A 13 -7.07 10.09 -9.53
C ASP A 13 -6.79 10.09 -8.01
N ALA A 14 -5.56 9.72 -7.66
CA ALA A 14 -4.99 9.97 -6.36
C ALA A 14 -4.72 11.47 -6.14
N PRO A 15 -4.71 11.96 -4.88
CA PRO A 15 -4.95 11.21 -3.64
C PRO A 15 -6.44 11.06 -3.30
N ARG A 16 -7.36 11.54 -4.15
CA ARG A 16 -8.80 11.46 -3.88
C ARG A 16 -9.28 10.01 -3.86
N TRP A 17 -8.85 9.22 -4.85
CA TRP A 17 -9.11 7.79 -4.95
C TRP A 17 -7.80 7.01 -4.79
N LEU A 18 -7.52 6.55 -3.57
CA LEU A 18 -6.29 5.79 -3.33
C LEU A 18 -6.47 4.34 -3.81
N PRO A 19 -5.50 3.80 -4.58
CA PRO A 19 -5.52 2.42 -5.01
C PRO A 19 -5.16 1.46 -3.86
N ALA A 20 -5.33 0.16 -4.10
CA ALA A 20 -4.73 -0.85 -3.23
C ALA A 20 -3.20 -0.76 -3.27
N ALA A 21 -2.54 -1.07 -2.15
CA ALA A 21 -1.08 -1.08 -2.06
C ALA A 21 -0.45 -1.97 -3.14
N GLY A 22 0.44 -1.40 -3.97
CA GLY A 22 1.10 -2.08 -5.07
C GLY A 22 0.23 -2.29 -6.33
N GLN A 23 -0.93 -1.66 -6.44
CA GLN A 23 -1.77 -1.77 -7.63
C GLN A 23 -1.01 -1.33 -8.89
N GLY A 24 -0.99 -2.19 -9.91
CA GLY A 24 -0.29 -1.91 -11.17
C GLY A 24 1.16 -2.38 -11.21
N ALA A 25 1.76 -2.71 -10.06
CA ALA A 25 3.06 -3.35 -10.00
C ALA A 25 2.97 -4.85 -10.36
N ILE A 26 4.13 -5.46 -10.65
CA ILE A 26 4.30 -6.92 -10.80
C ILE A 26 5.44 -7.34 -9.88
N ALA A 27 5.17 -8.31 -8.99
CA ALA A 27 6.19 -8.88 -8.13
C ALA A 27 6.71 -10.19 -8.73
N VAL A 28 8.03 -10.35 -8.78
CA VAL A 28 8.70 -11.60 -9.16
C VAL A 28 9.35 -12.19 -7.91
N GLN A 29 8.88 -13.35 -7.47
CA GLN A 29 9.45 -14.06 -6.32
C GLN A 29 10.47 -15.08 -6.80
N VAL A 30 11.63 -15.10 -6.14
CA VAL A 30 12.73 -16.04 -6.42
C VAL A 30 13.12 -16.77 -5.14
N ARG A 31 13.75 -17.94 -5.27
CA ARG A 31 14.33 -18.63 -4.11
C ARG A 31 15.54 -17.85 -3.59
N GLY A 32 15.70 -17.78 -2.28
CA GLY A 32 16.76 -16.97 -1.65
C GLY A 32 18.19 -17.44 -1.95
N ASP A 33 18.36 -18.72 -2.27
CA ASP A 33 19.64 -19.37 -2.60
C ASP A 33 19.95 -19.43 -4.10
N ASP A 34 19.04 -19.00 -4.97
CA ASP A 34 19.22 -19.04 -6.44
C ASP A 34 19.78 -17.71 -6.97
N ALA A 35 21.09 -17.51 -6.77
CA ALA A 35 21.79 -16.29 -7.16
C ALA A 35 21.67 -15.97 -8.66
N ARG A 36 21.58 -17.00 -9.52
CA ARG A 36 21.42 -16.83 -10.96
C ARG A 36 20.06 -16.23 -11.30
N VAL A 37 18.98 -16.77 -10.73
CA VAL A 37 17.63 -16.25 -10.97
C VAL A 37 17.45 -14.87 -10.33
N ARG A 38 18.06 -14.62 -9.17
CA ARG A 38 18.07 -13.30 -8.54
C ARG A 38 18.69 -12.23 -9.45
N GLY A 39 19.85 -12.49 -10.04
CA GLY A 39 20.50 -11.54 -10.96
C GLY A 39 19.63 -11.20 -12.18
N ASN A 40 18.87 -12.17 -12.71
CA ASN A 40 17.92 -11.91 -13.80
C ASN A 40 16.75 -11.03 -13.35
N ALA A 41 16.23 -11.23 -12.13
CA ALA A 41 15.14 -10.43 -11.59
C ALA A 41 15.59 -8.98 -11.31
N GLU A 42 16.79 -8.81 -10.74
CA GLU A 42 17.40 -7.51 -10.48
C GLU A 42 17.56 -6.67 -11.76
N ALA A 43 17.94 -7.30 -12.87
CA ALA A 43 18.09 -6.62 -14.15
C ALA A 43 16.78 -6.05 -14.73
N MET A 44 15.62 -6.54 -14.29
CA MET A 44 14.30 -6.05 -14.70
C MET A 44 13.67 -5.10 -13.68
N ASN A 45 14.31 -4.90 -12.52
CA ASN A 45 13.73 -4.16 -11.42
C ASN A 45 13.71 -2.65 -11.71
N ASP A 46 12.56 -2.02 -11.46
CA ASP A 46 12.45 -0.57 -11.41
C ASP A 46 12.56 -0.11 -9.95
N GLU A 47 13.71 0.48 -9.61
CA GLU A 47 14.02 0.88 -8.23
C GLU A 47 13.00 1.87 -7.63
N PRO A 48 12.57 2.94 -8.33
CA PRO A 48 11.53 3.83 -7.81
C PRO A 48 10.21 3.11 -7.50
N THR A 49 9.74 2.24 -8.39
CA THR A 49 8.54 1.43 -8.15
C THR A 49 8.74 0.49 -6.96
N MET A 50 9.89 -0.17 -6.87
CA MET A 50 10.20 -1.07 -5.75
C MET A 50 10.14 -0.33 -4.41
N LEU A 51 10.76 0.84 -4.28
CA LEU A 51 10.77 1.63 -3.05
C LEU A 51 9.36 2.09 -2.67
N ALA A 52 8.58 2.58 -3.63
CA ALA A 52 7.18 2.98 -3.43
C ALA A 52 6.32 1.80 -2.92
N VAL A 53 6.40 0.66 -3.60
CA VAL A 53 5.61 -0.54 -3.27
C VAL A 53 6.01 -1.12 -1.91
N ARG A 54 7.30 -1.06 -1.54
CA ARG A 54 7.75 -1.47 -0.20
C ARG A 54 7.08 -0.66 0.90
N ALA A 55 7.00 0.66 0.75
CA ALA A 55 6.33 1.53 1.71
C ALA A 55 4.82 1.28 1.78
N GLU A 56 4.16 1.16 0.62
CA GLU A 56 2.72 0.89 0.53
C GLU A 56 2.34 -0.45 1.19
N ARG A 57 3.13 -1.50 0.93
CA ARG A 57 2.91 -2.83 1.52
C ARG A 57 3.21 -2.86 3.01
N ALA A 58 4.25 -2.16 3.46
CA ALA A 58 4.54 -2.03 4.89
C ALA A 58 3.43 -1.31 5.64
N PHE A 59 2.86 -0.25 5.06
CA PHE A 59 1.67 0.41 5.60
C PHE A 59 0.47 -0.54 5.71
N LEU A 60 0.17 -1.30 4.65
CA LEU A 60 -0.91 -2.29 4.67
C LEU A 60 -0.69 -3.37 5.74
N ALA A 61 0.52 -3.93 5.81
CA ALA A 61 0.89 -4.95 6.78
C ALA A 61 0.82 -4.42 8.23
N ALA A 62 1.28 -3.19 8.47
CA ALA A 62 1.25 -2.56 9.78
C ALA A 62 -0.17 -2.22 10.27
N LEU A 63 -1.15 -2.06 9.38
CA LEU A 63 -2.57 -1.99 9.73
C LEU A 63 -3.21 -3.37 9.91
N GLU A 64 -2.43 -4.45 9.80
CA GLU A 64 -2.90 -5.85 9.80
C GLU A 64 -4.00 -6.06 8.75
N GLY A 65 -3.92 -5.31 7.65
CA GLY A 65 -4.91 -5.29 6.60
C GLY A 65 -4.76 -6.48 5.68
N GLY A 66 -5.68 -7.44 5.76
CA GLY A 66 -5.89 -8.40 4.67
C GLY A 66 -6.58 -7.74 3.46
N CYS A 67 -6.73 -8.47 2.35
CA CYS A 67 -7.40 -7.99 1.13
C CYS A 67 -8.86 -7.54 1.33
N GLN A 68 -9.47 -7.79 2.48
CA GLN A 68 -10.87 -7.46 2.79
C GLN A 68 -11.02 -6.16 3.59
N VAL A 69 -9.92 -5.48 3.94
CA VAL A 69 -9.98 -4.20 4.67
C VAL A 69 -10.04 -3.04 3.67
N PRO A 70 -10.91 -2.03 3.86
CA PRO A 70 -10.97 -0.84 3.00
C PRO A 70 -9.75 0.08 3.20
N ILE A 71 -8.56 -0.39 2.79
CA ILE A 71 -7.28 0.32 2.90
C ILE A 71 -6.79 0.70 1.50
N GLY A 72 -6.32 1.93 1.36
CA GLY A 72 -5.64 2.41 0.17
C GLY A 72 -4.29 3.01 0.50
N ALA A 73 -3.31 2.82 -0.37
CA ALA A 73 -1.96 3.37 -0.21
C ALA A 73 -1.31 3.64 -1.57
N LEU A 74 -0.64 4.79 -1.70
CA LEU A 74 0.14 5.13 -2.88
C LEU A 74 1.28 6.08 -2.52
N ALA A 75 2.50 5.73 -2.91
CA ALA A 75 3.62 6.65 -2.89
C ALA A 75 3.66 7.46 -4.19
N MET A 76 3.66 8.79 -4.06
CA MET A 76 3.64 9.73 -5.18
C MET A 76 4.92 10.57 -5.19
N PRO A 77 5.62 10.67 -6.33
CA PRO A 77 6.79 11.54 -6.45
C PRO A 77 6.39 13.02 -6.41
N LEU A 78 7.28 13.85 -5.88
CA LEU A 78 7.19 15.31 -5.86
C LEU A 78 8.19 15.92 -6.85
N ALA A 79 7.96 17.18 -7.21
CA ALA A 79 8.78 17.91 -8.19
C ALA A 79 10.23 18.14 -7.73
N ASP A 80 10.49 18.07 -6.44
CA ASP A 80 11.82 18.25 -5.83
C ASP A 80 12.64 16.94 -5.77
N GLY A 81 12.10 15.84 -6.32
CA GLY A 81 12.74 14.53 -6.30
C GLY A 81 12.47 13.71 -5.04
N SER A 82 11.73 14.26 -4.07
CA SER A 82 11.21 13.48 -2.95
C SER A 82 9.93 12.73 -3.34
N ALA A 83 9.38 11.95 -2.41
CA ALA A 83 8.08 11.30 -2.59
C ALA A 83 7.28 11.37 -1.29
N VAL A 84 5.95 11.28 -1.40
CA VAL A 84 5.02 11.26 -0.28
C VAL A 84 4.20 9.98 -0.35
N LEU A 85 4.16 9.23 0.75
CA LEU A 85 3.24 8.12 0.91
C LEU A 85 1.90 8.65 1.39
N HIS A 86 0.85 8.41 0.62
CA HIS A 86 -0.54 8.61 1.00
C HIS A 86 -1.13 7.31 1.51
N GLY A 87 -1.88 7.36 2.60
CA GLY A 87 -2.55 6.20 3.19
C GLY A 87 -3.97 6.55 3.64
N MET A 88 -4.86 5.55 3.57
CA MET A 88 -6.20 5.66 4.12
C MET A 88 -6.74 4.34 4.63
N ILE A 89 -7.71 4.43 5.53
CA ILE A 89 -8.58 3.33 5.94
C ILE A 89 -10.01 3.85 6.10
N ALA A 90 -11.00 3.06 5.71
CA ALA A 90 -12.42 3.38 5.87
C ALA A 90 -13.20 2.24 6.51
N ASP A 91 -14.37 2.55 7.07
CA ASP A 91 -15.36 1.53 7.41
C ASP A 91 -16.10 1.01 6.16
N ILE A 92 -16.82 -0.11 6.30
CA ILE A 92 -17.54 -0.77 5.19
C ILE A 92 -18.60 0.16 4.59
N ALA A 93 -19.21 1.01 5.41
CA ALA A 93 -20.23 1.95 5.00
C ALA A 93 -19.65 3.18 4.27
N GLY A 94 -18.34 3.40 4.33
CA GLY A 94 -17.67 4.60 3.81
C GLY A 94 -18.01 5.87 4.61
N THR A 95 -18.59 5.75 5.79
CA THR A 95 -19.02 6.88 6.63
C THR A 95 -17.90 7.44 7.47
N ARG A 96 -16.92 6.61 7.85
CA ARG A 96 -15.68 7.04 8.50
C ARG A 96 -14.51 6.70 7.61
N VAL A 97 -13.67 7.70 7.41
CA VAL A 97 -12.46 7.60 6.60
C VAL A 97 -11.35 8.34 7.32
N VAL A 98 -10.27 7.63 7.62
CA VAL A 98 -9.04 8.19 8.18
C VAL A 98 -8.01 8.24 7.06
N ARG A 99 -7.37 9.40 6.87
CA ARG A 99 -6.40 9.64 5.82
C ARG A 99 -5.19 10.36 6.40
N GLY A 100 -4.01 10.04 5.89
CA GLY A 100 -2.81 10.77 6.24
C GLY A 100 -1.74 10.63 5.16
N THR A 101 -0.65 11.36 5.38
CA THR A 101 0.50 11.37 4.49
C THR A 101 1.79 11.46 5.28
N ILE A 102 2.86 10.87 4.76
CA ILE A 102 4.20 11.04 5.29
C ILE A 102 5.20 11.19 4.14
N THR A 103 6.25 11.98 4.33
CA THR A 103 7.39 12.00 3.40
C THR A 103 8.02 10.60 3.37
N LEU A 104 8.26 10.09 2.16
CA LEU A 104 8.87 8.79 1.95
C LEU A 104 10.38 8.89 2.16
N GLU A 105 10.88 8.21 3.19
CA GLU A 105 12.32 8.05 3.40
C GLU A 105 12.84 6.95 2.46
N LEU A 106 13.50 7.33 1.36
CA LEU A 106 13.98 6.37 0.36
C LEU A 106 14.99 5.35 0.91
N GLY A 107 15.70 5.69 1.99
CA GLY A 107 16.62 4.79 2.68
C GLY A 107 15.92 3.72 3.53
N ASP A 108 14.69 3.97 3.96
CA ASP A 108 13.87 3.03 4.74
C ASP A 108 12.36 3.22 4.40
N PRO A 109 11.94 2.78 3.21
CA PRO A 109 10.57 2.98 2.76
C PRO A 109 9.56 2.23 3.64
N GLU A 110 9.92 1.05 4.17
CA GLU A 110 9.06 0.30 5.09
C GLU A 110 8.79 1.06 6.38
N LEU A 111 9.80 1.67 6.98
CA LEU A 111 9.61 2.47 8.19
C LEU A 111 8.66 3.64 7.96
N SER A 112 8.69 4.26 6.77
CA SER A 112 7.73 5.29 6.38
C SER A 112 6.29 4.75 6.38
N GLY A 113 6.09 3.55 5.82
CA GLY A 113 4.80 2.87 5.83
C GLY A 113 4.29 2.53 7.24
N ILE A 114 5.17 1.99 8.09
CA ILE A 114 4.86 1.66 9.49
C ILE A 114 4.50 2.91 10.29
N ARG A 115 5.27 4.01 10.12
CA ARG A 115 5.00 5.29 10.79
C ARG A 115 3.64 5.85 10.40
N LEU A 116 3.30 5.83 9.12
CA LEU A 116 1.99 6.30 8.65
C LEU A 116 0.86 5.43 9.22
N ALA A 117 1.02 4.11 9.26
CA ALA A 117 0.03 3.22 9.85
C ALA A 117 -0.20 3.53 11.35
N ASN A 118 0.88 3.74 12.11
CA ASN A 118 0.80 4.10 13.52
C ASN A 118 0.16 5.48 13.73
N GLN A 119 0.44 6.44 12.86
CA GLN A 119 -0.25 7.73 12.86
C GLN A 119 -1.76 7.53 12.70
N LEU A 120 -2.20 6.79 11.67
CA LEU A 120 -3.64 6.60 11.45
C LEU A 120 -4.32 5.81 12.58
N ARG A 121 -3.61 4.87 13.23
CA ARG A 121 -4.10 4.16 14.44
C ARG A 121 -4.44 5.14 15.56
N GLY A 122 -3.65 6.20 15.73
CA GLY A 122 -3.92 7.27 16.70
C GLY A 122 -5.04 8.24 16.29
N GLU A 123 -5.45 8.22 15.01
CA GLU A 123 -6.46 9.12 14.43
C GLU A 123 -7.83 8.45 14.19
N GLY A 124 -8.02 7.21 14.67
CA GLY A 124 -9.31 6.50 14.59
C GLY A 124 -9.29 5.22 13.74
N ALA A 125 -8.16 4.83 13.16
CA ALA A 125 -8.06 3.59 12.39
C ALA A 125 -8.24 2.33 13.26
N THR A 126 -7.87 2.41 14.54
CA THR A 126 -7.96 1.27 15.48
C THR A 126 -9.41 0.84 15.65
N GLU A 127 -10.31 1.78 15.86
CA GLU A 127 -11.74 1.55 16.04
C GLU A 127 -12.37 0.93 14.78
N ILE A 128 -11.98 1.43 13.61
CA ILE A 128 -12.42 0.86 12.32
C ILE A 128 -11.97 -0.60 12.21
N LEU A 129 -10.69 -0.90 12.48
CA LEU A 129 -10.17 -2.27 12.40
C LEU A 129 -10.86 -3.22 13.39
N GLU A 130 -11.10 -2.77 14.63
CA GLU A 130 -11.78 -3.58 15.64
C GLU A 130 -13.24 -3.90 15.28
N GLU A 131 -13.95 -2.95 14.67
CA GLU A 131 -15.30 -3.18 14.17
C GLU A 131 -15.32 -4.16 13.01
N LEU A 132 -14.39 -4.04 12.06
CA LEU A 132 -14.25 -4.97 10.94
C LEU A 132 -13.96 -6.41 11.41
N ARG A 133 -13.10 -6.57 12.43
CA ARG A 133 -12.81 -7.87 13.06
C ARG A 133 -14.04 -8.46 13.73
N ARG A 134 -14.79 -7.66 14.51
CA ARG A 134 -16.03 -8.09 15.18
C ARG A 134 -17.10 -8.52 14.19
N ALA A 135 -17.20 -7.83 13.05
CA ALA A 135 -18.15 -8.14 12.01
C ALA A 135 -17.81 -9.43 11.21
N GLN A 136 -16.74 -10.17 11.55
CA GLN A 136 -16.24 -11.35 10.83
C GLN A 136 -15.87 -11.07 9.35
N HIS A 137 -15.60 -9.80 9.00
CA HIS A 137 -15.15 -9.41 7.66
C HIS A 137 -13.62 -9.45 7.50
N LEU A 138 -12.90 -10.00 8.50
CA LEU A 138 -11.45 -10.11 8.53
C LEU A 138 -11.04 -11.50 9.02
N PRO A 139 -10.18 -12.22 8.27
CA PRO A 139 -9.53 -13.41 8.81
C PRO A 139 -8.60 -13.05 9.98
N SER A 140 -8.32 -14.02 10.85
CA SER A 140 -7.31 -13.87 11.91
C SER A 140 -5.97 -13.37 11.34
N PRO A 141 -5.18 -12.59 12.10
CA PRO A 141 -3.90 -12.07 11.63
C PRO A 141 -3.04 -13.22 11.09
N GLN A 142 -2.46 -13.04 9.91
CA GLN A 142 -1.55 -14.05 9.36
C GLN A 142 -0.21 -13.95 10.10
N PRO A 143 0.31 -15.05 10.67
CA PRO A 143 1.65 -15.04 11.25
C PRO A 143 2.69 -14.79 10.15
N GLU A 144 3.78 -14.13 10.54
CA GLU A 144 4.97 -13.85 9.72
C GLU A 144 5.58 -15.10 9.09
#